data_AF-A0A431JW31-F1
#
_entry.id   AF-A0A431JW31-F1
#
_cell.length_a   1.000
_cell.length_b   1.000
_cell.length_c   1.000
_cell.angle_alpha   90.00
_cell.angle_beta   90.00
_cell.angle_gamma   90.00
#
_symmetry.space_group_name_H-M   'P 1'
#
loop_
_entity.id
_entity.type
_entity.pdbx_description
1 polymer ?
#
loop_
_entity_poly.entity_id
_entity_poly.type
_entity_poly.pdbx_seq_one_letter_code
_entity_poly.pdbx_strand_id
1 'polypeptide(L)'
;MRLSTANLYDASIANLQRRQQTLQSQQQQLTSGKRIALASDDPTGAARAERAQAAIGRVEANQRALEASRNSMTLSEAALGNANDLLQQVRESMVAAGNASYSDSERQGLANKLKGIRDQLLSIANRPDGSGGYLFSGQGSASPPFVDQAGGVSYVGVPGSIQTGSIDNFQLTIDGRAAWELARSGNGSFETAPRKFGTDPVTGKPVVQLVDAATGNPLVNAVTGKPASGWIDPGRVVDPSLLTGHNYRIDIAGNAPTQTYTMTDQTLGSVVSSGSFTPGQAITVDGMSVTISGATVAGDAYAITSASNNLKLFDVIDKAIVDLSTGVRPPAQITQANTATLRDIDAVLGNLQTVRSATGERLNNLDGTEGRLAALKQYNTQEKSAAEDLDMVQGISDFQNQQTGYEAALKTYASVQRLSLFQYINV
;
A
#
# COMPACT_ATOMS: atom_id res chain seq x y z
N MET A 1 47.88 72.86 27.87
CA MET A 1 47.86 72.20 26.54
C MET A 1 48.41 70.76 26.52
N ARG A 2 49.38 70.35 27.38
CA ARG A 2 49.93 68.96 27.38
C ARG A 2 48.92 67.84 27.68
N LEU A 3 47.90 68.09 28.51
CA LEU A 3 46.84 67.11 28.81
C LEU A 3 45.86 66.91 27.63
N SER A 4 45.66 67.94 26.80
CA SER A 4 44.83 67.88 25.59
C SER A 4 45.50 67.10 24.47
N THR A 5 46.83 67.17 24.34
CA THR A 5 47.59 66.44 23.33
C THR A 5 47.69 64.94 23.64
N ALA A 6 47.83 64.57 24.92
CA ALA A 6 47.81 63.16 25.34
C ALA A 6 46.45 62.50 25.03
N ASN A 7 45.34 63.18 25.38
CA ASN A 7 43.99 62.70 25.09
C ASN A 7 43.70 62.56 23.58
N LEU A 8 44.26 63.44 22.74
CA LEU A 8 44.14 63.34 21.27
C LEU A 8 44.94 62.15 20.71
N TYR A 9 46.11 61.87 21.27
CA TYR A 9 46.96 60.76 20.88
C TYR A 9 46.31 59.42 21.22
N ASP A 10 45.86 59.26 22.46
CA ASP A 10 45.16 58.06 22.92
C ASP A 10 43.85 57.83 22.14
N ALA A 11 43.10 58.90 21.86
CA ALA A 11 41.90 58.82 21.01
C ALA A 11 42.24 58.39 19.57
N SER A 12 43.37 58.83 19.01
CA SER A 12 43.78 58.47 17.65
C SER A 12 44.23 57.00 17.55
N ILE A 13 44.99 56.50 18.53
CA ILE A 13 45.40 55.09 18.62
C ILE A 13 44.17 54.20 18.82
N ALA A 14 43.26 54.57 19.72
CA ALA A 14 42.02 53.83 19.93
C ALA A 14 41.12 53.79 18.69
N ASN A 15 41.13 54.84 17.86
CA ASN A 15 40.44 54.85 16.57
C ASN A 15 41.14 53.96 15.52
N LEU A 16 42.47 53.96 15.46
CA LEU A 16 43.25 53.09 14.57
C LEU A 16 43.07 51.62 14.91
N GLN A 17 43.14 51.27 16.20
CA GLN A 17 42.89 49.90 16.67
C GLN A 17 41.47 49.43 16.33
N ARG A 18 40.46 50.28 16.54
CA ARG A 18 39.08 49.98 16.12
C ARG A 18 38.96 49.74 14.62
N ARG A 19 39.56 50.59 13.78
CA ARG A 19 39.54 50.44 12.31
C ARG A 19 40.27 49.17 11.85
N GLN A 20 41.40 48.84 12.46
CA GLN A 20 42.14 47.60 12.19
C GLN A 20 41.28 46.37 12.52
N GLN A 21 40.57 46.39 13.65
CA GLN A 21 39.66 45.32 14.04
C GLN A 21 38.48 45.18 13.06
N THR A 22 37.89 46.29 12.60
CA THR A 22 36.83 46.26 11.58
C THR A 22 37.33 45.73 10.22
N LEU A 23 38.55 46.08 9.80
CA LEU A 23 39.13 45.54 8.57
C LEU A 23 39.36 44.02 8.66
N GLN A 24 39.82 43.54 9.81
CA GLN A 24 39.99 42.10 10.04
C GLN A 24 38.64 41.37 10.00
N SER A 25 37.59 41.92 10.60
CA SER A 25 36.26 41.31 10.56
C SER A 25 35.66 41.32 9.15
N GLN A 26 35.77 42.43 8.40
CA GLN A 26 35.30 42.49 7.01
C GLN A 26 36.08 41.55 6.10
N GLN A 27 37.39 41.40 6.31
CA GLN A 27 38.19 40.40 5.61
C GLN A 27 37.70 38.98 5.91
N GLN A 28 37.41 38.66 7.18
CA GLN A 28 36.83 37.37 7.56
C GLN A 28 35.45 37.14 6.91
N GLN A 29 34.58 38.14 6.88
CA GLN A 29 33.27 38.06 6.21
C GLN A 29 33.41 37.84 4.70
N LEU A 30 34.35 38.54 4.05
CA LEU A 30 34.64 38.36 2.62
C LEU A 30 35.22 36.98 2.29
N THR A 31 36.14 36.48 3.12
CA THR A 31 36.74 35.14 2.92
C THR A 31 35.77 34.00 3.22
N SER A 32 34.88 34.18 4.19
CA SER A 32 33.86 33.18 4.55
C SER A 32 32.59 33.25 3.68
N GLY A 33 32.36 34.38 3.00
CA GLY A 33 31.14 34.67 2.27
C GLY A 33 29.91 34.90 3.16
N LYS A 34 30.09 34.97 4.48
CA LYS A 34 29.00 35.11 5.46
C LYS A 34 29.06 36.47 6.14
N ARG A 35 27.92 37.13 6.23
CA ARG A 35 27.73 38.34 7.03
C ARG A 35 27.77 38.01 8.53
N ILE A 36 27.18 36.88 8.92
CA ILE A 36 27.17 36.41 10.31
C ILE A 36 28.09 35.19 10.42
N ALA A 37 29.25 35.37 11.05
CA ALA A 37 30.16 34.27 11.35
C ALA A 37 29.99 33.79 12.80
N LEU A 38 29.73 34.70 13.73
CA LEU A 38 29.50 34.43 15.14
C LEU A 38 28.10 34.89 15.56
N ALA A 39 27.48 34.18 16.51
CA ALA A 39 26.19 34.59 17.07
C ALA A 39 26.25 35.96 17.78
N SER A 40 27.44 36.41 18.17
CA SER A 40 27.68 37.74 18.72
C SER A 40 27.54 38.88 17.70
N ASP A 41 27.68 38.60 16.41
CA ASP A 41 27.69 39.63 15.36
C ASP A 41 26.27 40.14 15.09
N ASP A 42 25.30 39.24 15.07
CA ASP A 42 23.86 39.51 14.95
C ASP A 42 23.06 38.35 15.56
N PRO A 43 22.68 38.42 16.86
CA PRO A 43 22.01 37.32 17.53
C PRO A 43 20.63 37.03 16.93
N THR A 44 19.99 38.02 16.31
CA THR A 44 18.66 37.84 15.71
C THR A 44 18.73 37.14 14.35
N GLY A 45 19.70 37.52 13.52
CA GLY A 45 19.98 36.86 12.25
C GLY A 45 20.52 35.44 12.46
N ALA A 46 21.41 35.24 13.43
CA ALA A 46 21.90 33.92 13.82
C ALA A 46 20.75 32.98 14.25
N ALA A 47 19.82 33.46 15.08
CA ALA A 47 18.65 32.70 15.49
C ALA A 47 17.67 32.39 14.34
N ARG A 48 17.62 33.22 13.29
CA ARG A 48 16.83 32.93 12.08
C ARG A 48 17.51 31.88 11.22
N ALA A 49 18.81 32.02 10.98
CA ALA A 49 19.62 31.06 10.22
C ALA A 49 19.60 29.67 10.87
N GLU A 50 19.70 29.58 12.19
CA GLU A 50 19.62 28.32 12.93
C GLU A 50 18.25 27.66 12.78
N ARG A 51 17.15 28.42 12.93
CA ARG A 51 15.78 27.90 12.74
C ARG A 51 15.57 27.37 11.32
N ALA A 52 16.04 28.12 10.32
CA ALA A 52 16.00 27.69 8.93
C ALA A 52 16.83 26.43 8.69
N GLN A 53 18.04 26.33 9.28
CA GLN A 53 18.88 25.13 9.20
C GLN A 53 18.22 23.91 9.85
N ALA A 54 17.59 24.07 11.02
CA ALA A 54 16.84 22.99 11.66
C ALA A 54 15.64 22.57 10.81
N ALA A 55 14.96 23.51 10.14
CA ALA A 55 13.88 23.20 9.20
C ALA A 55 14.38 22.43 7.98
N ILE A 56 15.52 22.83 7.38
CA ILE A 56 16.16 22.10 6.28
C ILE A 56 16.45 20.65 6.71
N GLY A 57 17.06 20.44 7.88
CA GLY A 57 17.36 19.10 8.39
C GLY A 57 16.11 18.23 8.57
N ARG A 58 14.98 18.81 9.02
CA ARG A 58 13.69 18.10 9.08
C ARG A 58 13.16 17.74 7.70
N VAL A 59 13.29 18.64 6.72
CA VAL A 59 12.87 18.37 5.34
C VAL A 59 13.71 17.26 4.72
N GLU A 60 15.03 17.29 4.90
CA GLU A 60 15.93 16.23 4.41
C GLU A 60 15.67 14.87 5.05
N ALA A 61 15.33 14.84 6.34
CA ALA A 61 14.89 13.60 6.99
C ALA A 61 13.60 13.06 6.35
N ASN A 62 12.62 13.92 6.05
CA ASN A 62 11.40 13.50 5.35
C ASN A 62 11.63 13.11 3.89
N GLN A 63 12.57 13.75 3.17
CA GLN A 63 12.92 13.34 1.82
C GLN A 63 13.47 11.90 1.80
N ARG A 64 14.34 11.54 2.76
CA ARG A 64 14.83 10.16 2.91
C ARG A 64 13.69 9.18 3.24
N ALA A 65 12.77 9.59 4.11
CA ALA A 65 11.60 8.78 4.47
C ALA A 65 10.65 8.56 3.28
N LEU A 66 10.43 9.61 2.48
CA LEU A 66 9.66 9.56 1.23
C LEU A 66 10.30 8.64 0.21
N GLU A 67 11.63 8.73 0.01
CA GLU A 67 12.35 7.88 -0.93
C GLU A 67 12.27 6.40 -0.54
N ALA A 68 12.42 6.08 0.76
CA ALA A 68 12.22 4.73 1.26
C ALA A 68 10.80 4.21 0.99
N SER A 69 9.78 5.06 1.21
CA SER A 69 8.38 4.72 0.89
C SER A 69 8.16 4.53 -0.60
N ARG A 70 8.69 5.42 -1.46
CA ARG A 70 8.58 5.30 -2.92
C ARG A 70 9.20 3.99 -3.41
N ASN A 71 10.39 3.64 -2.91
CA ASN A 71 11.06 2.40 -3.26
C ASN A 71 10.22 1.17 -2.86
N SER A 72 9.69 1.16 -1.64
CA SER A 72 8.85 0.07 -1.16
C SER A 72 7.52 -0.04 -1.92
N MET A 73 6.83 1.08 -2.18
CA MET A 73 5.58 1.10 -2.92
C MET A 73 5.78 0.71 -4.39
N THR A 74 6.89 1.12 -5.02
CA THR A 74 7.25 0.71 -6.39
C THR A 74 7.50 -0.79 -6.46
N LEU A 75 8.23 -1.34 -5.47
CA LEU A 75 8.44 -2.77 -5.39
C LEU A 75 7.12 -3.48 -5.09
N SER A 76 6.28 -2.99 -4.19
CA SER A 76 4.99 -3.61 -3.91
C SER A 76 4.08 -3.63 -5.14
N GLU A 77 4.04 -2.53 -5.89
CA GLU A 77 3.27 -2.39 -7.13
C GLU A 77 3.73 -3.38 -8.21
N ALA A 78 5.04 -3.52 -8.41
CA ALA A 78 5.58 -4.50 -9.34
C ALA A 78 5.27 -5.95 -8.90
N ALA A 79 5.22 -6.23 -7.59
CA ALA A 79 4.87 -7.55 -7.08
C ALA A 79 3.39 -7.87 -7.37
N LEU A 80 2.50 -6.91 -7.13
CA LEU A 80 1.07 -7.03 -7.43
C LEU A 80 0.82 -7.20 -8.93
N GLY A 81 1.59 -6.51 -9.78
CA GLY A 81 1.59 -6.71 -11.23
C GLY A 81 1.95 -8.14 -11.63
N ASN A 82 3.07 -8.66 -11.13
CA ASN A 82 3.49 -10.04 -11.40
C ASN A 82 2.46 -11.06 -10.89
N ALA A 83 1.84 -10.81 -9.73
CA ALA A 83 0.79 -11.68 -9.19
C ALA A 83 -0.47 -11.69 -10.08
N ASN A 84 -0.87 -10.54 -10.60
CA ASN A 84 -1.98 -10.41 -11.54
C ASN A 84 -1.73 -11.23 -12.82
N ASP A 85 -0.51 -11.19 -13.38
CA ASP A 85 -0.17 -11.97 -14.57
C ASP A 85 -0.20 -13.49 -14.31
N LEU A 86 0.26 -13.92 -13.13
CA LEU A 86 0.17 -15.32 -12.71
C LEU A 86 -1.29 -15.77 -12.53
N LEU A 87 -2.15 -14.95 -11.92
CA LEU A 87 -3.58 -15.25 -11.80
C LEU A 87 -4.29 -15.35 -13.14
N GLN A 88 -3.89 -14.56 -14.14
CA GLN A 88 -4.40 -14.72 -15.50
C GLN A 88 -4.02 -16.09 -16.08
N GLN A 89 -2.79 -16.57 -15.84
CA GLN A 89 -2.40 -17.92 -16.23
C GLN A 89 -3.17 -19.02 -15.49
N VAL A 90 -3.51 -18.81 -14.21
CA VAL A 90 -4.42 -19.71 -13.46
C VAL A 90 -5.79 -19.72 -14.15
N ARG A 91 -6.35 -18.55 -14.45
CA ARG A 91 -7.63 -18.39 -15.13
C ARG A 91 -7.66 -19.11 -16.48
N GLU A 92 -6.64 -18.92 -17.33
CA GLU A 92 -6.49 -19.61 -18.60
C GLU A 92 -6.46 -21.14 -18.43
N SER A 93 -5.72 -21.61 -17.42
CA SER A 93 -5.61 -23.05 -17.13
C SER A 93 -6.95 -23.63 -16.65
N MET A 94 -7.73 -22.87 -15.88
CA MET A 94 -9.08 -23.25 -15.46
C MET A 94 -10.07 -23.24 -16.63
N VAL A 95 -10.01 -22.23 -17.52
CA VAL A 95 -10.82 -22.24 -18.75
C VAL A 95 -10.51 -23.49 -19.59
N ALA A 96 -9.23 -23.85 -19.75
CA ALA A 96 -8.83 -25.08 -20.43
C ALA A 96 -9.34 -26.33 -19.71
N ALA A 97 -9.27 -26.37 -18.38
CA ALA A 97 -9.84 -27.45 -17.58
C ALA A 97 -11.37 -27.57 -17.75
N GLY A 98 -12.06 -26.51 -18.14
CA GLY A 98 -13.50 -26.57 -18.44
C GLY A 98 -13.85 -27.46 -19.65
N ASN A 99 -12.89 -27.83 -20.49
CA ASN A 99 -13.13 -28.61 -21.70
C ASN A 99 -13.58 -30.05 -21.37
N ALA A 100 -14.79 -30.42 -21.80
CA ALA A 100 -15.39 -31.72 -21.54
C ALA A 100 -14.63 -32.90 -22.18
N SER A 101 -13.81 -32.65 -23.20
CA SER A 101 -13.01 -33.69 -23.87
C SER A 101 -11.69 -34.02 -23.16
N TYR A 102 -11.29 -33.24 -22.14
CA TYR A 102 -10.05 -33.49 -21.42
C TYR A 102 -10.17 -34.71 -20.51
N SER A 103 -9.19 -35.61 -20.65
CA SER A 103 -8.97 -36.76 -19.78
C SER A 103 -8.51 -36.34 -18.38
N ASP A 104 -8.67 -37.25 -17.41
CA ASP A 104 -8.19 -37.06 -16.05
C ASP A 104 -6.66 -36.81 -16.00
N SER A 105 -5.90 -37.45 -16.91
CA SER A 105 -4.46 -37.22 -17.01
C SER A 105 -4.11 -35.81 -17.49
N GLU A 106 -4.88 -35.24 -18.43
CA GLU A 106 -4.66 -33.87 -18.90
C GLU A 106 -5.01 -32.86 -17.81
N ARG A 107 -6.07 -33.12 -17.03
CA ARG A 107 -6.46 -32.32 -15.86
C ARG A 107 -5.41 -32.37 -14.75
N GLN A 108 -4.82 -33.54 -14.50
CA GLN A 108 -3.68 -33.67 -13.59
C GLN A 108 -2.47 -32.85 -14.05
N GLY A 109 -2.22 -32.77 -15.36
CA GLY A 109 -1.19 -31.91 -15.94
C GLY A 109 -1.44 -30.43 -15.63
N LEU A 110 -2.68 -29.97 -15.74
CA LEU A 110 -3.08 -28.61 -15.35
C LEU A 110 -2.92 -28.39 -13.84
N ALA A 111 -3.27 -29.37 -13.00
CA ALA A 111 -3.06 -29.29 -11.55
C ALA A 111 -1.59 -29.07 -11.19
N ASN A 112 -0.67 -29.77 -11.86
CA ASN A 112 0.77 -29.58 -11.68
C ASN A 112 1.23 -28.18 -12.10
N LYS A 113 0.69 -27.64 -13.20
CA LYS A 113 0.95 -26.24 -13.61
C LYS A 113 0.46 -25.26 -12.56
N LEU A 114 -0.75 -25.43 -12.04
CA LEU A 114 -1.31 -24.58 -10.98
C LEU A 114 -0.47 -24.62 -9.71
N LYS A 115 0.07 -25.79 -9.33
CA LYS A 115 0.99 -25.92 -8.20
C LYS A 115 2.24 -25.06 -8.38
N GLY A 116 2.84 -25.08 -9.57
CA GLY A 116 3.99 -24.21 -9.88
C GLY A 116 3.65 -22.72 -9.77
N ILE A 117 2.49 -22.32 -10.29
CA ILE A 117 2.02 -20.92 -10.19
C ILE A 117 1.75 -20.54 -8.72
N ARG A 118 1.15 -21.43 -7.94
CA ARG A 118 0.90 -21.25 -6.50
C ARG A 118 2.18 -20.98 -5.74
N ASP A 119 3.24 -21.75 -6.00
CA ASP A 119 4.54 -21.58 -5.36
C ASP A 119 5.20 -20.24 -5.75
N GLN A 120 5.06 -19.83 -7.02
CA GLN A 120 5.51 -18.51 -7.48
C GLN A 120 4.75 -17.37 -6.80
N LEU A 121 3.42 -17.49 -6.66
CA LEU A 121 2.58 -16.51 -5.96
C LEU A 121 2.97 -16.41 -4.48
N LEU A 122 3.28 -17.54 -3.83
CA LEU A 122 3.77 -17.55 -2.45
C LEU A 122 5.12 -16.83 -2.32
N SER A 123 6.01 -17.01 -3.30
CA SER A 123 7.28 -16.27 -3.35
C SER A 123 7.07 -14.76 -3.52
N ILE A 124 6.08 -14.34 -4.32
CA ILE A 124 5.72 -12.93 -4.48
C ILE A 124 5.11 -12.36 -3.19
N ALA A 125 4.19 -13.09 -2.55
CA ALA A 125 3.57 -12.69 -1.29
C ALA A 125 4.59 -12.55 -0.15
N ASN A 126 5.68 -13.34 -0.21
CA ASN A 126 6.82 -13.27 0.70
C ASN A 126 8.01 -12.50 0.12
N ARG A 127 7.79 -11.51 -0.76
CA ARG A 127 8.89 -10.73 -1.33
C ARG A 127 9.55 -9.82 -0.27
N PRO A 128 10.89 -9.88 -0.10
CA PRO A 128 11.59 -9.00 0.82
C PRO A 128 11.59 -7.54 0.34
N ASP A 129 11.67 -6.62 1.29
CA ASP A 129 11.77 -5.17 1.05
C ASP A 129 13.21 -4.68 0.78
N GLY A 130 14.22 -5.54 0.99
CA GLY A 130 15.65 -5.22 0.88
C GLY A 130 16.29 -4.62 2.15
N SER A 131 15.49 -4.28 3.16
CA SER A 131 15.92 -3.76 4.47
C SER A 131 15.79 -4.78 5.61
N GLY A 132 15.52 -6.05 5.30
CA GLY A 132 15.36 -7.14 6.29
C GLY A 132 13.91 -7.39 6.71
N GLY A 133 12.95 -6.75 6.05
CA GLY A 133 11.52 -7.00 6.18
C GLY A 133 10.91 -7.55 4.89
N TYR A 134 9.57 -7.59 4.87
CA TYR A 134 8.78 -8.05 3.72
C TYR A 134 7.75 -7.01 3.31
N LEU A 135 7.48 -6.91 2.02
CA LEU A 135 6.59 -5.89 1.46
C LEU A 135 5.15 -6.00 1.97
N PHE A 136 4.66 -7.24 2.12
CA PHE A 136 3.30 -7.55 2.53
C PHE A 136 3.19 -7.96 4.01
N SER A 137 4.09 -7.47 4.87
CA SER A 137 4.13 -7.83 6.29
C SER A 137 3.23 -6.99 7.21
N GLY A 138 2.45 -6.06 6.65
CA GLY A 138 1.60 -5.18 7.43
C GLY A 138 2.41 -4.31 8.40
N GLN A 139 2.22 -4.45 9.71
CA GLN A 139 3.00 -3.69 10.72
C GLN A 139 4.48 -4.09 10.86
N GLY A 140 4.99 -4.92 9.95
CA GLY A 140 6.39 -5.31 9.88
C GLY A 140 6.68 -6.62 10.58
N SER A 141 7.58 -7.40 9.99
CA SER A 141 8.08 -8.64 10.55
C SER A 141 9.41 -9.00 9.88
N ALA A 142 10.35 -9.55 10.66
CA ALA A 142 11.56 -10.17 10.12
C ALA A 142 11.32 -11.61 9.62
N SER A 143 10.14 -12.18 9.92
CA SER A 143 9.71 -13.50 9.46
C SER A 143 8.78 -13.38 8.24
N PRO A 144 8.78 -14.38 7.33
CA PRO A 144 7.87 -14.40 6.19
C PRO A 144 6.40 -14.21 6.62
N PRO A 145 5.64 -13.29 5.99
CA PRO A 145 4.26 -13.01 6.38
C PRO A 145 3.27 -14.12 6.02
N PHE A 146 3.57 -14.94 5.01
CA PHE A 146 2.73 -16.06 4.59
C PHE A 146 3.45 -17.38 4.82
N VAL A 147 2.81 -18.28 5.57
CA VAL A 147 3.35 -19.61 5.90
C VAL A 147 2.41 -20.67 5.36
N ASP A 148 2.99 -21.66 4.69
CA ASP A 148 2.28 -22.83 4.18
C ASP A 148 2.19 -23.89 5.28
N GLN A 149 0.98 -24.19 5.74
CA GLN A 149 0.71 -25.17 6.79
C GLN A 149 -0.26 -26.25 6.29
N ALA A 150 -0.53 -27.27 7.11
CA ALA A 150 -1.44 -28.37 6.74
C ALA A 150 -2.87 -27.92 6.38
N GLY A 151 -3.26 -26.70 6.76
CA GLY A 151 -4.54 -26.07 6.40
C GLY A 151 -4.50 -25.07 5.24
N GLY A 152 -3.39 -25.01 4.48
CA GLY A 152 -3.16 -24.04 3.42
C GLY A 152 -2.25 -22.89 3.83
N VAL A 153 -2.10 -21.90 2.95
CA VAL A 153 -1.30 -20.70 3.23
C VAL A 153 -2.10 -19.74 4.12
N SER A 154 -1.52 -19.35 5.25
CA SER A 154 -2.11 -18.37 6.15
C SER A 154 -1.18 -17.18 6.35
N TYR A 155 -1.78 -16.00 6.45
CA TYR A 155 -1.10 -14.81 6.93
C TYR A 155 -0.81 -14.94 8.44
N VAL A 156 0.46 -14.79 8.82
CA VAL A 156 0.94 -14.80 10.22
C VAL A 156 1.47 -13.44 10.67
N GLY A 157 1.38 -12.42 9.82
CA GLY A 157 1.76 -11.06 10.16
C GLY A 157 0.69 -10.32 10.97
N VAL A 158 1.01 -9.10 11.39
CA VAL A 158 0.04 -8.20 12.04
C VAL A 158 -0.58 -7.30 10.96
N PRO A 159 -1.92 -7.22 10.85
CA PRO A 159 -2.58 -6.32 9.89
C PRO A 159 -2.21 -4.84 10.11
N GLY A 160 -2.30 -4.03 9.07
CA GLY A 160 -1.92 -2.61 9.09
C GLY A 160 -0.68 -2.28 8.26
N SER A 161 0.09 -1.28 8.65
CA SER A 161 1.27 -0.81 7.91
C SER A 161 2.25 -0.02 8.76
N ILE A 162 3.54 -0.15 8.49
CA ILE A 162 4.57 0.73 9.07
C ILE A 162 4.52 2.08 8.37
N GLN A 163 4.61 3.15 9.15
CA GLN A 163 4.73 4.53 8.68
C GLN A 163 6.05 5.14 9.16
N THR A 164 6.65 6.02 8.34
CA THR A 164 7.87 6.76 8.65
C THR A 164 7.74 8.22 8.22
N GLY A 165 8.50 9.11 8.85
CA GLY A 165 8.47 10.56 8.58
C GLY A 165 8.07 11.35 9.82
N SER A 166 8.50 12.62 9.83
CA SER A 166 8.32 13.55 10.95
C SER A 166 7.38 14.71 10.61
N ILE A 167 7.19 15.01 9.32
CA ILE A 167 6.24 16.03 8.86
C ILE A 167 4.99 15.34 8.29
N ASP A 168 5.19 14.31 7.45
CA ASP A 168 4.15 13.49 6.85
C ASP A 168 4.41 12.01 7.17
N ASN A 169 3.34 11.21 7.24
CA ASN A 169 3.45 9.77 7.46
C ASN A 169 3.53 9.03 6.12
N PHE A 170 4.69 8.46 5.81
CA PHE A 170 4.95 7.69 4.61
C PHE A 170 4.88 6.19 4.90
N GLN A 171 4.04 5.48 4.15
CA GLN A 171 3.84 4.04 4.35
C GLN A 171 5.01 3.24 3.77
N LEU A 172 5.53 2.26 4.51
CA LEU A 172 6.65 1.41 4.11
C LEU A 172 6.24 -0.02 3.74
N THR A 173 5.02 -0.43 4.06
CA THR A 173 4.55 -1.82 3.86
C THR A 173 3.09 -1.82 3.45
N ILE A 174 2.65 -2.89 2.78
CA ILE A 174 1.24 -3.13 2.48
C ILE A 174 0.69 -4.17 3.46
N ASP A 175 -0.59 -4.05 3.80
CA ASP A 175 -1.32 -5.07 4.54
C ASP A 175 -1.50 -6.31 3.66
N GLY A 176 -0.68 -7.34 3.90
CA GLY A 176 -0.75 -8.60 3.18
C GLY A 176 -2.09 -9.32 3.36
N ARG A 177 -2.71 -9.23 4.54
CA ARG A 177 -4.01 -9.86 4.76
C ARG A 177 -5.07 -9.26 3.85
N ALA A 178 -5.10 -7.93 3.75
CA ALA A 178 -6.01 -7.22 2.86
C ALA A 178 -5.79 -7.57 1.39
N ALA A 179 -4.54 -7.71 0.95
CA ALA A 179 -4.22 -8.04 -0.43
C ALA A 179 -4.55 -9.49 -0.81
N TRP A 180 -4.25 -10.46 0.07
CA TRP A 180 -4.22 -11.88 -0.30
C TRP A 180 -5.32 -12.74 0.33
N GLU A 181 -5.95 -12.30 1.43
CA GLU A 181 -6.92 -13.11 2.20
C GLU A 181 -8.34 -12.52 2.30
N LEU A 182 -8.53 -11.24 1.96
CA LEU A 182 -9.80 -10.53 2.19
C LEU A 182 -10.55 -10.20 0.90
N ALA A 183 -10.35 -10.97 -0.17
CA ALA A 183 -11.18 -10.82 -1.36
C ALA A 183 -12.65 -11.12 -1.02
N ARG A 184 -13.56 -10.46 -1.74
CA ARG A 184 -14.99 -10.62 -1.55
C ARG A 184 -15.47 -11.87 -2.28
N SER A 185 -16.07 -12.81 -1.57
CA SER A 185 -16.55 -14.07 -2.13
C SER A 185 -17.79 -13.89 -3.02
N GLY A 186 -18.27 -14.97 -3.62
CA GLY A 186 -19.43 -14.95 -4.49
C GLY A 186 -19.22 -14.19 -5.81
N ASN A 187 -20.31 -13.67 -6.35
CA ASN A 187 -20.32 -12.69 -7.44
C ASN A 187 -20.15 -11.25 -6.92
N GLY A 188 -19.66 -11.08 -5.69
CA GLY A 188 -19.59 -9.81 -4.98
C GLY A 188 -20.82 -9.51 -4.12
N SER A 189 -21.98 -10.09 -4.38
CA SER A 189 -23.18 -9.90 -3.53
C SER A 189 -23.55 -11.17 -2.77
N PHE A 190 -23.56 -12.30 -3.49
CA PHE A 190 -23.88 -13.61 -2.93
C PHE A 190 -23.06 -14.68 -3.62
N GLU A 191 -23.02 -15.85 -3.01
CA GLU A 191 -22.34 -17.03 -3.49
C GLU A 191 -23.31 -18.19 -3.63
N THR A 192 -23.10 -18.99 -4.67
CA THR A 192 -23.93 -20.13 -5.01
C THR A 192 -23.10 -21.39 -4.98
N ALA A 193 -23.63 -22.46 -4.39
CA ALA A 193 -22.99 -23.77 -4.44
C ALA A 193 -24.04 -24.89 -4.34
N PRO A 194 -23.76 -26.09 -4.86
CA PRO A 194 -24.47 -27.30 -4.45
C PRO A 194 -24.30 -27.47 -2.94
N ARG A 195 -25.36 -27.95 -2.28
CA ARG A 195 -25.49 -27.90 -0.82
C ARG A 195 -24.26 -28.44 -0.08
N LYS A 196 -23.72 -27.64 0.86
CA LYS A 196 -22.88 -28.11 1.96
C LYS A 196 -23.54 -28.06 3.34
N PHE A 197 -23.64 -29.18 4.05
CA PHE A 197 -24.05 -29.22 5.45
C PHE A 197 -22.80 -29.07 6.34
N GLY A 198 -22.81 -28.07 7.22
CA GLY A 198 -21.96 -27.98 8.39
C GLY A 198 -22.76 -27.45 9.57
N THR A 199 -22.40 -27.87 10.78
CA THR A 199 -22.81 -27.24 12.03
C THR A 199 -21.64 -26.46 12.58
N ASP A 200 -21.88 -25.22 13.03
CA ASP A 200 -20.92 -24.46 13.81
C ASP A 200 -20.45 -25.32 15.00
N PRO A 201 -19.15 -25.65 15.13
CA PRO A 201 -18.66 -26.48 16.24
C PRO A 201 -18.80 -25.81 17.61
N VAL A 202 -19.06 -24.50 17.66
CA VAL A 202 -19.26 -23.71 18.88
C VAL A 202 -20.74 -23.47 19.17
N THR A 203 -21.56 -23.21 18.14
CA THR A 203 -22.98 -22.82 18.34
C THR A 203 -24.02 -23.88 17.95
N GLY A 204 -23.62 -24.96 17.28
CA GLY A 204 -24.54 -26.03 16.84
C GLY A 204 -25.59 -25.60 15.81
N LYS A 205 -25.50 -24.36 15.30
CA LYS A 205 -26.41 -23.82 14.29
C LYS A 205 -25.96 -24.26 12.89
N PRO A 206 -26.90 -24.42 11.93
CA PRO A 206 -26.55 -24.68 10.55
C PRO A 206 -25.77 -23.49 9.99
N VAL A 207 -24.52 -23.73 9.58
CA VAL A 207 -23.68 -22.74 8.89
C VAL A 207 -23.54 -23.20 7.45
N VAL A 208 -23.76 -22.30 6.50
CA VAL A 208 -23.41 -22.57 5.12
C VAL A 208 -21.92 -22.26 4.97
N GLN A 209 -21.09 -23.30 5.07
CA GLN A 209 -19.66 -23.20 4.84
C GLN A 209 -19.32 -23.81 3.48
N LEU A 210 -18.63 -23.05 2.66
CA LEU A 210 -17.97 -23.56 1.47
C LEU A 210 -16.76 -24.34 1.99
N VAL A 211 -16.79 -25.67 1.87
CA VAL A 211 -15.75 -26.63 2.29
C VAL A 211 -15.75 -27.08 3.78
N ASP A 212 -16.29 -28.27 4.07
CA ASP A 212 -15.74 -29.27 5.02
C ASP A 212 -14.25 -29.46 4.73
N ALA A 213 -13.44 -28.88 5.60
CA ALA A 213 -11.99 -28.93 5.61
C ALA A 213 -11.42 -30.30 6.04
N ALA A 214 -12.25 -31.29 6.37
CA ALA A 214 -11.77 -32.59 6.86
C ALA A 214 -11.75 -33.72 5.81
N THR A 215 -12.60 -33.70 4.77
CA THR A 215 -12.69 -34.88 3.87
C THR A 215 -12.75 -34.65 2.36
N GLY A 216 -12.88 -33.41 1.86
CA GLY A 216 -12.88 -33.16 0.40
C GLY A 216 -14.01 -33.82 -0.41
N ASN A 217 -14.93 -34.56 0.22
CA ASN A 217 -15.98 -35.30 -0.47
C ASN A 217 -17.19 -34.40 -0.79
N PRO A 218 -17.75 -34.48 -2.01
CA PRO A 218 -18.99 -33.80 -2.37
C PRO A 218 -20.17 -34.40 -1.59
N LEU A 219 -21.05 -33.56 -1.07
CA LEU A 219 -22.22 -34.05 -0.35
C LEU A 219 -23.21 -34.71 -1.27
N VAL A 220 -23.82 -35.75 -0.72
CA VAL A 220 -24.72 -36.63 -1.44
C VAL A 220 -26.14 -36.14 -1.29
N ASN A 221 -26.87 -36.15 -2.40
CA ASN A 221 -28.32 -36.05 -2.41
C ASN A 221 -28.88 -37.15 -1.50
N ALA A 222 -29.74 -36.75 -0.55
CA ALA A 222 -30.28 -37.64 0.48
C ALA A 222 -31.16 -38.77 -0.09
N VAL A 223 -31.64 -38.62 -1.31
CA VAL A 223 -32.45 -39.61 -2.04
C VAL A 223 -31.56 -40.57 -2.83
N THR A 224 -30.51 -40.07 -3.49
CA THR A 224 -29.70 -40.90 -4.41
C THR A 224 -28.39 -41.41 -3.82
N GLY A 225 -27.95 -40.86 -2.68
CA GLY A 225 -26.65 -41.18 -2.09
C GLY A 225 -25.46 -40.78 -2.98
N LYS A 226 -25.70 -39.96 -4.01
CA LYS A 226 -24.69 -39.46 -4.95
C LYS A 226 -24.67 -37.93 -4.94
N PRO A 227 -23.55 -37.30 -5.33
CA PRO A 227 -23.49 -35.85 -5.48
C PRO A 227 -24.54 -35.32 -6.47
N ALA A 228 -24.88 -34.03 -6.33
CA ALA A 228 -25.84 -33.37 -7.21
C ALA A 228 -25.47 -33.57 -8.69
N SER A 229 -26.47 -33.91 -9.50
CA SER A 229 -26.28 -34.23 -10.93
C SER A 229 -26.48 -33.01 -11.84
N GLY A 230 -26.96 -31.90 -11.28
CA GLY A 230 -26.89 -30.57 -11.89
C GLY A 230 -25.88 -29.64 -11.19
N TRP A 231 -25.58 -28.52 -11.84
CA TRP A 231 -24.74 -27.44 -11.33
C TRP A 231 -25.50 -26.12 -11.33
N ILE A 232 -25.15 -25.24 -10.39
CA ILE A 232 -25.69 -23.88 -10.26
C ILE A 232 -24.64 -22.87 -10.74
N ASP A 233 -25.07 -21.91 -11.55
CA ASP A 233 -24.20 -20.82 -11.97
C ASP A 233 -23.93 -19.85 -10.81
N PRO A 234 -22.87 -19.02 -10.90
CA PRO A 234 -22.58 -17.93 -9.96
C PRO A 234 -23.76 -17.01 -9.61
N GLY A 235 -24.77 -16.96 -10.49
CA GLY A 235 -25.87 -16.04 -10.40
C GLY A 235 -25.46 -14.59 -10.69
N ARG A 236 -26.48 -13.74 -10.82
CA ARG A 236 -26.31 -12.29 -10.96
C ARG A 236 -27.35 -11.53 -10.16
N VAL A 237 -27.02 -10.30 -9.81
CA VAL A 237 -27.97 -9.33 -9.28
C VAL A 237 -28.69 -8.67 -10.46
N VAL A 238 -30.01 -8.83 -10.53
CA VAL A 238 -30.88 -8.20 -11.52
C VAL A 238 -31.44 -6.87 -11.00
N ASP A 239 -31.76 -6.80 -9.71
CA ASP A 239 -32.22 -5.57 -9.06
C ASP A 239 -31.55 -5.39 -7.70
N PRO A 240 -30.56 -4.48 -7.57
CA PRO A 240 -29.87 -4.24 -6.31
C PRO A 240 -30.76 -3.72 -5.19
N SER A 241 -31.90 -3.09 -5.49
CA SER A 241 -32.78 -2.47 -4.49
C SER A 241 -33.57 -3.51 -3.68
N LEU A 242 -33.69 -4.74 -4.20
CA LEU A 242 -34.43 -5.84 -3.60
C LEU A 242 -33.54 -6.81 -2.81
N LEU A 243 -32.22 -6.60 -2.80
CA LEU A 243 -31.28 -7.46 -2.10
C LEU A 243 -31.48 -7.38 -0.58
N THR A 244 -31.80 -8.52 0.03
CA THR A 244 -32.04 -8.66 1.48
C THR A 244 -30.78 -9.07 2.25
N GLY A 245 -29.80 -9.70 1.59
CA GLY A 245 -28.64 -10.31 2.24
C GLY A 245 -28.98 -11.59 3.03
N HIS A 246 -30.13 -12.21 2.78
CA HIS A 246 -30.52 -13.47 3.41
C HIS A 246 -29.85 -14.68 2.75
N ASN A 247 -29.92 -15.82 3.44
CA ASN A 247 -29.43 -17.10 2.92
C ASN A 247 -30.62 -17.91 2.40
N TYR A 248 -30.50 -18.48 1.20
CA TYR A 248 -31.57 -19.25 0.57
C TYR A 248 -31.15 -20.69 0.29
N ARG A 249 -32.15 -21.55 0.20
CA ARG A 249 -32.04 -22.95 -0.20
C ARG A 249 -32.96 -23.17 -1.39
N ILE A 250 -32.46 -23.79 -2.45
CA ILE A 250 -33.29 -24.28 -3.56
C ILE A 250 -33.27 -25.81 -3.50
N ASP A 251 -34.44 -26.42 -3.39
CA ASP A 251 -34.62 -27.87 -3.44
C ASP A 251 -35.32 -28.26 -4.74
N ILE A 252 -34.78 -29.27 -5.42
CA ILE A 252 -35.37 -29.86 -6.62
C ILE A 252 -36.14 -31.12 -6.22
N ALA A 253 -37.38 -31.22 -6.66
CA ALA A 253 -38.26 -32.35 -6.41
C ALA A 253 -38.88 -32.90 -7.70
N GLY A 254 -39.34 -34.15 -7.63
CA GLY A 254 -39.97 -34.84 -8.76
C GLY A 254 -38.98 -35.35 -9.81
N ASN A 255 -39.52 -35.93 -10.88
CA ASN A 255 -38.76 -36.50 -11.98
C ASN A 255 -38.95 -35.68 -13.25
N ALA A 256 -37.95 -35.68 -14.14
CA ALA A 256 -38.07 -35.01 -15.43
C ALA A 256 -39.20 -35.64 -16.27
N PRO A 257 -39.99 -34.85 -17.04
CA PRO A 257 -39.88 -33.39 -17.21
C PRO A 257 -40.70 -32.55 -16.22
N THR A 258 -41.43 -33.17 -15.28
CA THR A 258 -42.35 -32.49 -14.35
C THR A 258 -41.69 -32.14 -13.02
N GLN A 259 -40.42 -31.75 -13.05
CA GLN A 259 -39.70 -31.36 -11.84
C GLN A 259 -40.28 -30.06 -11.28
N THR A 260 -40.16 -29.88 -9.98
CA THR A 260 -40.49 -28.62 -9.30
C THR A 260 -39.29 -28.15 -8.50
N TYR A 261 -39.22 -26.84 -8.27
CA TYR A 261 -38.29 -26.27 -7.31
C TYR A 261 -39.09 -25.62 -6.17
N THR A 262 -38.54 -25.71 -4.98
CA THR A 262 -38.99 -24.93 -3.83
C THR A 262 -37.79 -24.21 -3.26
N MET A 263 -37.94 -22.90 -3.07
CA MET A 263 -36.89 -22.08 -2.53
C MET A 263 -37.31 -21.47 -1.21
N THR A 264 -36.48 -21.73 -0.21
CA THR A 264 -36.71 -21.39 1.18
C THR A 264 -35.67 -20.37 1.62
N ASP A 265 -36.12 -19.28 2.22
CA ASP A 265 -35.27 -18.36 2.96
C ASP A 265 -34.91 -19.02 4.30
N GLN A 266 -33.63 -19.35 4.46
CA GLN A 266 -33.11 -19.99 5.67
C GLN A 266 -32.93 -18.99 6.83
N THR A 267 -32.88 -17.69 6.54
CA THR A 267 -32.82 -16.65 7.56
C THR A 267 -34.19 -16.47 8.23
N LEU A 268 -35.26 -16.48 7.43
CA LEU A 268 -36.63 -16.30 7.93
C LEU A 268 -37.39 -17.62 8.16
N GLY A 269 -36.90 -18.74 7.62
CA GLY A 269 -37.55 -20.04 7.71
C GLY A 269 -38.82 -20.17 6.86
N SER A 270 -39.00 -19.32 5.86
CA SER A 270 -40.20 -19.26 5.01
C SER A 270 -39.90 -19.64 3.56
N VAL A 271 -40.88 -20.23 2.87
CA VAL A 271 -40.80 -20.47 1.43
C VAL A 271 -41.07 -19.15 0.70
N VAL A 272 -40.11 -18.71 -0.11
CA VAL A 272 -40.15 -17.43 -0.81
C VAL A 272 -40.49 -17.57 -2.30
N SER A 273 -40.24 -18.73 -2.89
CA SER A 273 -40.61 -19.03 -4.28
C SER A 273 -40.78 -20.53 -4.48
N SER A 274 -41.70 -20.94 -5.34
CA SER A 274 -41.83 -22.32 -5.81
C SER A 274 -42.47 -22.35 -7.19
N GLY A 275 -42.20 -23.40 -7.96
CA GLY A 275 -42.74 -23.53 -9.30
C GLY A 275 -42.29 -24.77 -10.04
N SER A 276 -42.69 -24.89 -11.30
CA SER A 276 -42.13 -25.88 -12.22
C SER A 276 -40.65 -25.59 -12.45
N PHE A 277 -39.83 -26.64 -12.42
CA PHE A 277 -38.40 -26.56 -12.68
C PHE A 277 -38.10 -27.05 -14.09
N THR A 278 -37.31 -26.26 -14.83
CA THR A 278 -36.76 -26.64 -16.13
C THR A 278 -35.27 -26.31 -16.12
N PRO A 279 -34.37 -27.29 -16.37
CA PRO A 279 -32.94 -27.03 -16.40
C PRO A 279 -32.59 -25.87 -17.34
N GLY A 280 -31.74 -24.96 -16.88
CA GLY A 280 -31.29 -23.77 -17.61
C GLY A 280 -32.26 -22.58 -17.58
N GLN A 281 -33.46 -22.71 -17.02
CA GLN A 281 -34.34 -21.57 -16.79
C GLN A 281 -33.90 -20.78 -15.55
N ALA A 282 -34.06 -19.45 -15.63
CA ALA A 282 -33.70 -18.56 -14.53
C ALA A 282 -34.74 -18.65 -13.40
N ILE A 283 -34.24 -18.85 -12.19
CA ILE A 283 -34.99 -18.73 -10.94
C ILE A 283 -34.62 -17.36 -10.35
N THR A 284 -35.64 -16.52 -10.13
CA THR A 284 -35.45 -15.16 -9.61
C THR A 284 -36.10 -14.99 -8.25
N VAL A 285 -35.42 -14.29 -7.35
CA VAL A 285 -35.93 -13.91 -6.02
C VAL A 285 -35.18 -12.71 -5.49
N ASP A 286 -35.86 -11.79 -4.81
CA ASP A 286 -35.25 -10.72 -4.01
C ASP A 286 -34.10 -10.01 -4.77
N GLY A 287 -34.36 -9.70 -6.05
CA GLY A 287 -33.40 -9.04 -6.93
C GLY A 287 -32.26 -9.90 -7.48
N MET A 288 -32.17 -11.18 -7.11
CA MET A 288 -31.19 -12.15 -7.57
C MET A 288 -31.77 -13.02 -8.69
N SER A 289 -30.89 -13.49 -9.58
CA SER A 289 -31.21 -14.51 -10.58
C SER A 289 -30.12 -15.57 -10.61
N VAL A 290 -30.53 -16.83 -10.52
CA VAL A 290 -29.67 -18.00 -10.66
C VAL A 290 -30.28 -18.98 -11.67
N THR A 291 -29.46 -19.85 -12.22
CA THR A 291 -29.82 -20.90 -13.17
C THR A 291 -29.20 -22.20 -12.70
N ILE A 292 -29.99 -23.26 -12.70
CA ILE A 292 -29.52 -24.61 -12.40
C ILE A 292 -29.61 -25.40 -13.69
N SER A 293 -28.48 -26.00 -14.09
CA SER A 293 -28.33 -26.71 -15.35
C SER A 293 -27.83 -28.14 -15.13
N GLY A 294 -27.95 -28.99 -16.15
CA GLY A 294 -27.59 -30.41 -16.07
C GLY A 294 -28.77 -31.31 -15.72
N ALA A 295 -28.49 -32.59 -15.54
CA ALA A 295 -29.50 -33.62 -15.32
C ALA A 295 -29.84 -33.73 -13.82
N THR A 296 -30.48 -32.69 -13.26
CA THR A 296 -30.92 -32.66 -11.86
C THR A 296 -31.87 -33.81 -11.54
N VAL A 297 -31.76 -34.33 -10.32
CA VAL A 297 -32.61 -35.41 -9.80
C VAL A 297 -33.32 -34.96 -8.53
N ALA A 298 -34.43 -35.62 -8.18
CA ALA A 298 -35.14 -35.34 -6.94
C ALA A 298 -34.19 -35.43 -5.73
N GLY A 299 -34.23 -34.42 -4.86
CA GLY A 299 -33.35 -34.31 -3.68
C GLY A 299 -32.05 -33.54 -3.93
N ASP A 300 -31.78 -33.09 -5.16
CA ASP A 300 -30.70 -32.14 -5.41
C ASP A 300 -31.05 -30.80 -4.76
N ALA A 301 -30.07 -30.21 -4.07
CA ALA A 301 -30.26 -28.96 -3.36
C ALA A 301 -29.08 -28.02 -3.56
N TYR A 302 -29.38 -26.73 -3.60
CA TYR A 302 -28.42 -25.65 -3.83
C TYR A 302 -28.59 -24.57 -2.77
N ALA A 303 -27.49 -23.94 -2.40
CA ALA A 303 -27.46 -22.86 -1.43
C ALA A 303 -27.11 -21.54 -2.13
N ILE A 304 -27.74 -20.47 -1.67
CA ILE A 304 -27.37 -19.09 -1.96
C ILE A 304 -27.03 -18.45 -0.62
N THR A 305 -25.83 -17.92 -0.49
CA THR A 305 -25.36 -17.26 0.74
C THR A 305 -24.84 -15.88 0.47
N SER A 306 -24.97 -14.99 1.42
CA SER A 306 -24.35 -13.67 1.33
C SER A 306 -22.83 -13.75 1.16
N ALA A 307 -22.30 -12.89 0.30
CA ALA A 307 -20.85 -12.78 0.09
C ALA A 307 -20.16 -12.24 1.34
N SER A 308 -18.92 -12.65 1.55
CA SER A 308 -18.09 -12.17 2.67
C SER A 308 -16.65 -11.91 2.26
N ASN A 309 -15.94 -11.06 3.01
CA ASN A 309 -14.54 -10.71 2.74
C ASN A 309 -13.59 -11.71 3.40
N ASN A 310 -13.68 -12.98 3.01
CA ASN A 310 -12.87 -14.07 3.57
C ASN A 310 -12.27 -14.96 2.49
N LEU A 311 -12.38 -14.58 1.21
CA LEU A 311 -11.88 -15.37 0.11
C LEU A 311 -10.36 -15.21 0.04
N LYS A 312 -9.64 -16.29 0.32
CA LYS A 312 -8.18 -16.32 0.26
C LYS A 312 -7.69 -16.81 -1.09
N LEU A 313 -6.73 -16.09 -1.68
CA LEU A 313 -6.15 -16.44 -2.97
C LEU A 313 -5.59 -17.87 -2.99
N PHE A 314 -4.83 -18.24 -1.97
CA PHE A 314 -4.17 -19.54 -1.93
C PHE A 314 -5.17 -20.68 -1.74
N ASP A 315 -6.21 -20.49 -0.92
CA ASP A 315 -7.29 -21.48 -0.76
C ASP A 315 -8.02 -21.74 -2.09
N VAL A 316 -8.23 -20.70 -2.90
CA VAL A 316 -8.85 -20.83 -4.23
C VAL A 316 -8.00 -21.67 -5.17
N ILE A 317 -6.68 -21.43 -5.20
CA ILE A 317 -5.76 -22.19 -6.05
C ILE A 317 -5.57 -23.62 -5.52
N ASP A 318 -5.46 -23.80 -4.21
CA ASP A 318 -5.31 -25.11 -3.58
C ASP A 318 -6.56 -25.96 -3.82
N LYS A 319 -7.75 -25.35 -3.69
CA LYS A 319 -9.01 -25.97 -4.07
C LYS A 319 -9.00 -26.38 -5.55
N ALA A 320 -8.55 -25.51 -6.45
CA ALA A 320 -8.44 -25.82 -7.87
C ALA A 320 -7.50 -27.00 -8.15
N ILE A 321 -6.34 -27.06 -7.48
CA ILE A 321 -5.38 -28.16 -7.60
C ILE A 321 -6.00 -29.47 -7.14
N VAL A 322 -6.70 -29.48 -6.00
CA VAL A 322 -7.41 -30.67 -5.48
C VAL A 322 -8.53 -31.08 -6.45
N ASP A 323 -9.31 -30.12 -6.93
CA ASP A 323 -10.42 -30.35 -7.86
C ASP A 323 -9.94 -30.96 -9.19
N LEU A 324 -8.77 -30.55 -9.70
CA LEU A 324 -8.19 -31.06 -10.95
C LEU A 324 -7.42 -32.37 -10.79
N SER A 325 -6.92 -32.67 -9.59
CA SER A 325 -6.19 -33.93 -9.31
C SER A 325 -7.10 -35.07 -8.88
N THR A 326 -8.34 -34.76 -8.51
CA THR A 326 -9.35 -35.78 -8.20
C THR A 326 -9.86 -36.40 -9.51
N GLY A 327 -9.45 -37.65 -9.78
CA GLY A 327 -9.92 -38.41 -10.95
C GLY A 327 -11.37 -38.89 -10.85
N VAL A 328 -11.96 -39.29 -11.98
CA VAL A 328 -13.29 -39.92 -12.09
C VAL A 328 -14.42 -39.07 -11.49
N ARG A 329 -14.51 -37.80 -11.92
CA ARG A 329 -15.57 -36.87 -11.51
C ARG A 329 -16.72 -36.83 -12.52
N PRO A 330 -17.99 -36.82 -12.07
CA PRO A 330 -19.12 -36.55 -12.95
C PRO A 330 -19.00 -35.18 -13.66
N PRO A 331 -19.44 -35.05 -14.92
CA PRO A 331 -19.33 -33.80 -15.69
C PRO A 331 -19.94 -32.57 -15.00
N ALA A 332 -21.05 -32.75 -14.27
CA ALA A 332 -21.69 -31.67 -13.52
C ALA A 332 -20.80 -31.14 -12.38
N GLN A 333 -20.05 -32.01 -11.70
CA GLN A 333 -19.11 -31.58 -10.65
C GLN A 333 -17.91 -30.84 -11.23
N ILE A 334 -17.38 -31.32 -12.37
CA ILE A 334 -16.29 -30.64 -13.08
C ILE A 334 -16.73 -29.24 -13.47
N THR A 335 -17.93 -29.13 -14.05
CA THR A 335 -18.50 -27.84 -14.47
C THR A 335 -18.67 -26.91 -13.28
N GLN A 336 -19.30 -27.38 -12.19
CA GLN A 336 -19.51 -26.60 -10.98
C GLN A 336 -18.20 -26.10 -10.36
N ALA A 337 -17.21 -26.99 -10.20
CA ALA A 337 -15.93 -26.65 -9.62
C ALA A 337 -15.23 -25.60 -10.48
N ASN A 338 -15.22 -25.79 -11.81
CA ASN A 338 -14.60 -24.86 -12.72
C ASN A 338 -15.28 -23.48 -12.69
N THR A 339 -16.61 -23.42 -12.73
CA THR A 339 -17.34 -22.14 -12.69
C THR A 339 -17.16 -21.41 -11.35
N ALA A 340 -17.12 -22.15 -10.23
CA ALA A 340 -16.87 -21.57 -8.91
C ALA A 340 -15.43 -21.04 -8.80
N THR A 341 -14.43 -21.83 -9.20
CA THR A 341 -13.03 -21.42 -9.19
C THR A 341 -12.77 -20.24 -10.11
N LEU A 342 -13.35 -20.19 -11.32
CA LEU A 342 -13.20 -19.03 -12.21
C LEU A 342 -13.78 -17.75 -11.60
N ARG A 343 -14.98 -17.84 -10.99
CA ARG A 343 -15.59 -16.73 -10.24
C ARG A 343 -14.69 -16.26 -9.10
N ASP A 344 -14.15 -17.20 -8.32
CA ASP A 344 -13.27 -16.88 -7.19
C ASP A 344 -11.93 -16.27 -7.63
N ILE A 345 -11.34 -16.78 -8.72
CA ILE A 345 -10.12 -16.19 -9.31
C ILE A 345 -10.40 -14.75 -9.76
N ASP A 346 -11.52 -14.51 -10.45
CA ASP A 346 -11.89 -13.17 -10.91
C ASP A 346 -12.12 -12.22 -9.71
N ALA A 347 -12.71 -12.70 -8.62
CA ALA A 347 -12.89 -11.92 -7.39
C ALA A 347 -11.55 -11.56 -6.70
N VAL A 348 -10.64 -12.54 -6.59
CA VAL A 348 -9.30 -12.32 -6.04
C VAL A 348 -8.47 -11.40 -6.93
N LEU A 349 -8.57 -11.55 -8.25
CA LEU A 349 -7.92 -10.67 -9.23
C LEU A 349 -8.39 -9.22 -9.05
N GLY A 350 -9.70 -9.01 -8.92
CA GLY A 350 -10.28 -7.68 -8.65
C GLY A 350 -9.80 -7.09 -7.33
N ASN A 351 -9.64 -7.91 -6.28
CA ASN A 351 -9.08 -7.46 -5.00
C ASN A 351 -7.62 -7.00 -5.15
N LEU A 352 -6.77 -7.81 -5.80
CA LEU A 352 -5.37 -7.41 -6.05
C LEU A 352 -5.28 -6.14 -6.91
N GLN A 353 -6.13 -6.01 -7.93
CA GLN A 353 -6.20 -4.79 -8.74
C GLN A 353 -6.61 -3.57 -7.92
N THR A 354 -7.50 -3.74 -6.94
CA THR A 354 -7.88 -2.67 -6.01
C THR A 354 -6.70 -2.25 -5.12
N VAL A 355 -5.98 -3.21 -4.53
CA VAL A 355 -4.77 -2.93 -3.73
C VAL A 355 -3.67 -2.28 -4.58
N ARG A 356 -3.50 -2.76 -5.81
CA ARG A 356 -2.57 -2.21 -6.80
C ARG A 356 -2.91 -0.76 -7.13
N SER A 357 -4.18 -0.47 -7.39
CA SER A 357 -4.67 0.89 -7.66
C SER A 357 -4.44 1.83 -6.46
N ALA A 358 -4.71 1.37 -5.24
CA ALA A 358 -4.42 2.13 -4.02
C ALA A 358 -2.90 2.38 -3.82
N THR A 359 -2.05 1.44 -4.24
CA THR A 359 -0.59 1.60 -4.23
C THR A 359 -0.13 2.63 -5.27
N GLY A 360 -0.71 2.60 -6.47
CA GLY A 360 -0.50 3.62 -7.50
C GLY A 360 -0.93 5.03 -7.05
N GLU A 361 -2.08 5.16 -6.39
CA GLU A 361 -2.52 6.43 -5.81
C GLU A 361 -1.52 6.96 -4.77
N ARG A 362 -0.96 6.07 -3.94
CA ARG A 362 0.09 6.44 -2.98
C ARG A 362 1.35 6.93 -3.67
N LEU A 363 1.80 6.27 -4.73
CA LEU A 363 2.95 6.73 -5.53
C LEU A 363 2.72 8.14 -6.07
N ASN A 364 1.54 8.43 -6.63
CA ASN A 364 1.18 9.77 -7.09
C ASN A 364 1.20 10.81 -5.96
N ASN A 365 0.70 10.44 -4.77
CA ASN A 365 0.73 11.31 -3.59
C ASN A 365 2.17 11.57 -3.08
N LEU A 366 3.06 10.57 -3.21
CA LEU A 366 4.48 10.74 -2.90
C LEU A 366 5.14 11.73 -3.88
N ASP A 367 4.83 11.66 -5.17
CA ASP A 367 5.35 12.62 -6.16
C ASP A 367 4.94 14.06 -5.85
N GLY A 368 3.66 14.27 -5.50
CA GLY A 368 3.19 15.58 -5.05
C GLY A 368 3.86 16.07 -3.76
N THR A 369 4.11 15.14 -2.82
CA THR A 369 4.79 15.47 -1.55
C THR A 369 6.26 15.77 -1.76
N GLU A 370 6.95 15.09 -2.67
CA GLU A 370 8.33 15.39 -3.03
C GLU A 370 8.47 16.83 -3.54
N GLY A 371 7.58 17.26 -4.44
CA GLY A 371 7.55 18.64 -4.93
C GLY A 371 7.35 19.65 -3.81
N ARG A 372 6.44 19.37 -2.86
CA ARG A 372 6.21 20.22 -1.68
C ARG A 372 7.43 20.30 -0.78
N LEU A 373 8.07 19.16 -0.48
CA LEU A 373 9.28 19.12 0.35
C LEU A 373 10.45 19.83 -0.33
N ALA A 374 10.63 19.68 -1.65
CA ALA A 374 11.64 20.40 -2.41
C ALA A 374 11.43 21.92 -2.35
N ALA A 375 10.19 22.39 -2.52
CA ALA A 375 9.84 23.81 -2.37
C ALA A 375 10.10 24.32 -0.94
N LEU A 376 9.74 23.53 0.07
CA LEU A 376 9.97 23.89 1.48
C LEU A 376 11.46 23.94 1.81
N LYS A 377 12.27 23.02 1.27
CA LYS A 377 13.73 23.06 1.39
C LYS A 377 14.28 24.34 0.78
N GLN A 378 13.89 24.66 -0.45
CA GLN A 378 14.34 25.85 -1.16
C GLN A 378 13.99 27.14 -0.41
N TYR A 379 12.77 27.24 0.10
CA TYR A 379 12.33 28.37 0.93
C TYR A 379 13.23 28.54 2.17
N ASN A 380 13.47 27.47 2.94
CA ASN A 380 14.31 27.56 4.13
C ASN A 380 15.79 27.83 3.78
N THR A 381 16.29 27.36 2.64
CA THR A 381 17.63 27.71 2.16
C THR A 381 17.73 29.19 1.82
N GLN A 382 16.71 29.78 1.19
CA GLN A 382 16.66 31.23 0.94
C GLN A 382 16.59 32.04 2.23
N GLU A 383 15.75 31.63 3.20
CA GLU A 383 15.68 32.27 4.52
C GLU A 383 17.02 32.21 5.28
N LYS A 384 17.72 31.07 5.20
CA LYS A 384 19.05 30.90 5.78
C LYS A 384 20.05 31.84 5.10
N SER A 385 20.09 31.85 3.76
CA SER A 385 20.97 32.71 2.96
C SER A 385 20.74 34.19 3.25
N ALA A 386 19.47 34.63 3.25
CA ALA A 386 19.10 36.01 3.58
C ALA A 386 19.50 36.42 5.01
N ALA A 387 19.59 35.46 5.93
CA ALA A 387 20.01 35.72 7.29
C ALA A 387 21.55 35.75 7.46
N GLU A 388 22.29 34.82 6.83
CA GLU A 388 23.72 34.60 7.11
C GLU A 388 24.68 35.07 6.01
N ASP A 389 24.27 35.10 4.74
CA ASP A 389 25.18 35.31 3.62
C ASP A 389 25.51 36.80 3.41
N LEU A 390 26.74 37.05 2.94
CA LEU A 390 27.21 38.38 2.60
C LEU A 390 26.92 38.69 1.13
N ASP A 391 26.33 39.86 0.87
CA ASP A 391 26.38 40.44 -0.48
C ASP A 391 27.84 40.83 -0.78
N MET A 392 28.53 40.01 -1.59
CA MET A 392 29.93 40.24 -1.92
C MET A 392 30.18 41.57 -2.61
N VAL A 393 29.23 42.08 -3.41
CA VAL A 393 29.41 43.34 -4.14
C VAL A 393 29.45 44.50 -3.16
N GLN A 394 28.49 44.53 -2.24
CA GLN A 394 28.47 45.53 -1.17
C GLN A 394 29.65 45.33 -0.21
N GLY A 395 29.95 44.10 0.18
CA GLY A 395 31.04 43.77 1.10
C GLY A 395 32.42 44.17 0.58
N ILE A 396 32.71 43.96 -0.71
CA ILE A 396 33.98 44.39 -1.33
C ILE A 396 34.06 45.92 -1.33
N SER A 397 32.96 46.59 -1.66
CA SER A 397 32.89 48.06 -1.68
C SER A 397 33.15 48.65 -0.29
N ASP A 398 32.51 48.09 0.75
CA ASP A 398 32.68 48.52 2.14
C ASP A 398 34.10 48.26 2.65
N PHE A 399 34.69 47.11 2.29
CA PHE A 399 36.08 46.79 2.63
C PHE A 399 37.07 47.77 2.00
N GLN A 400 36.90 48.10 0.71
CA GLN A 400 37.75 49.08 0.02
C GLN A 400 37.64 50.48 0.63
N ASN A 401 36.41 50.90 0.97
CA ASN A 401 36.17 52.18 1.66
C ASN A 401 36.86 52.21 3.03
N GLN A 402 36.77 51.11 3.79
CA GLN A 402 37.37 51.02 5.12
C GLN A 402 38.90 50.95 5.08
N GLN A 403 39.45 50.27 4.07
CA GLN A 403 40.89 50.22 3.81
C GLN A 403 41.43 51.62 3.49
N THR A 404 40.77 52.33 2.56
CA THR A 404 41.11 53.71 2.20
C THR A 404 41.03 54.65 3.41
N GLY A 405 39.98 54.51 4.23
CA GLY A 405 39.80 55.29 5.45
C GLY A 405 40.85 55.00 6.52
N TYR A 406 41.30 53.75 6.65
CA TYR A 406 42.39 53.36 7.55
C TYR A 406 43.73 53.96 7.11
N GLU A 407 44.04 53.90 5.82
CA GLU A 407 45.23 54.55 5.25
C GLU A 407 45.22 56.07 5.44
N ALA A 408 44.07 56.72 5.25
CA ALA A 408 43.90 58.14 5.51
C ALA A 408 44.08 58.49 7.00
N ALA A 409 43.57 57.64 7.90
CA ALA A 409 43.78 57.80 9.34
C ALA A 409 45.24 57.65 9.74
N LEU A 410 45.98 56.69 9.17
CA LEU A 410 47.43 56.53 9.37
C LEU A 410 48.21 57.77 8.89
N LYS A 411 47.87 58.31 7.71
CA LYS A 411 48.48 59.55 7.19
C LYS A 411 48.19 60.76 8.09
N THR A 412 46.97 60.87 8.60
CA THR A 412 46.57 61.96 9.51
C THR A 412 47.30 61.85 10.84
N TYR A 413 47.38 60.65 11.40
CA TYR A 413 48.14 60.36 12.62
C TYR A 413 49.62 60.69 12.47
N ALA A 414 50.25 60.28 11.36
CA ALA A 414 51.64 60.63 11.06
C ALA A 414 51.86 62.16 10.93
N SER A 415 50.88 62.88 10.38
CA SER A 415 50.91 64.35 10.27
C SER A 415 50.81 65.05 11.63
N VAL A 416 49.94 64.54 12.52
CA VAL A 416 49.78 65.05 13.90
C VAL A 416 51.03 64.75 14.74
N GLN A 417 51.61 63.56 14.61
CA GLN A 417 52.89 63.21 15.24
C GLN A 417 54.02 64.17 14.80
N ARG A 418 54.07 64.52 13.51
CA ARG A 418 55.06 65.44 12.97
C ARG A 418 54.90 66.87 13.51
N LEU A 419 53.67 67.38 13.60
CA LEU A 419 53.37 68.71 14.18
C LEU A 419 53.70 68.80 15.68
N SER A 420 53.44 67.73 16.45
CA SER A 420 53.79 67.65 17.87
C SER A 420 55.30 67.72 18.10
N LEU A 421 56.10 67.09 17.23
CA LEU A 421 57.56 67.15 17.29
C LEU A 421 58.11 68.54 16.95
N PHE A 422 57.51 69.24 15.98
CA PHE A 422 57.88 70.62 15.66
C PHE A 422 57.55 71.61 16.80
N GLN A 423 56.45 71.41 17.53
CA GLN A 423 56.15 72.22 18.73
C GLN A 423 57.03 71.87 19.94
N TYR A 424 57.54 70.63 20.03
CA TYR A 424 58.47 70.23 21.08
C TYR A 424 59.90 70.77 20.87
N ILE A 425 60.30 71.03 19.61
CA ILE A 425 61.61 71.60 19.26
C ILE A 425 61.61 73.14 19.27
N ASN A 426 60.44 73.78 19.17
CA ASN A 426 60.27 75.25 19.17
C ASN A 426 59.94 75.86 20.55
N VAL A 427 60.25 75.16 21.65
CA VAL A 427 60.33 75.69 23.02
C VAL A 427 61.73 75.41 23.52
#